data_AF-A0A1A3TC38-F1
#
_entry.id   AF-A0A1A3TC38-F1
#
_cell.length_a   1.000
_cell.length_b   1.000
_cell.length_c   1.000
_cell.angle_alpha   90.00
_cell.angle_beta   90.00
_cell.angle_gamma   90.00
#
_symmetry.space_group_name_H-M   'P 1'
#
loop_
_entity.id
_entity.type
_entity.pdbx_description
1 polymer ?
#
loop_
_entity_poly.entity_id
_entity_poly.type
_entity_poly.pdbx_seq_one_letter_code
_entity_poly.pdbx_strand_id
1 'polypeptide(L)' 'MSKTIHSTHYKTVVAKEFEILVDTDEDRGPVIGLKVNPHNGRSFIMPITFPAAKAVAMDILKTLLFAAPELF' A
#
# COMPACT_ATOMS: atom_id res chain seq x y z
N MET A 1 27.52 2.70 -11.85
CA MET A 1 26.56 3.18 -12.87
C MET A 1 25.15 2.93 -12.36
N SER A 2 24.39 4.00 -12.09
CA SER A 2 22.98 3.87 -11.68
C SER A 2 22.16 3.47 -12.91
N LYS A 3 21.46 2.32 -12.84
CA LYS A 3 20.52 1.91 -13.89
C LYS A 3 19.23 2.71 -13.70
N THR A 4 19.11 3.85 -14.36
CA THR A 4 17.85 4.60 -14.40
C THR A 4 16.86 3.86 -15.29
N ILE A 5 15.76 3.37 -14.72
CA ILE A 5 14.68 2.70 -15.47
C ILE A 5 13.76 3.78 -16.04
N HIS A 6 13.52 3.74 -17.36
CA HIS A 6 12.63 4.68 -18.03
C HIS A 6 11.19 4.59 -17.50
N SER A 7 10.52 5.73 -17.35
CA SER A 7 9.12 5.83 -16.86
C SER A 7 8.14 5.00 -17.71
N THR A 8 8.46 4.74 -18.97
CA THR A 8 7.68 3.91 -19.90
C THR A 8 7.83 2.41 -19.67
N HIS A 9 8.83 1.97 -18.91
CA HIS A 9 9.02 0.55 -18.58
C HIS A 9 8.19 0.12 -17.37
N TYR A 10 7.62 1.06 -16.63
CA TYR A 10 6.69 0.75 -15.54
C TYR A 10 5.33 0.39 -16.14
N LYS A 11 4.78 -0.74 -15.71
CA LYS A 11 3.38 -1.08 -16.00
C LYS A 11 2.50 -0.49 -14.91
N THR A 12 1.58 0.38 -15.28
CA THR A 12 0.57 0.91 -14.35
C THR A 12 -0.39 -0.21 -13.97
N VAL A 13 -0.58 -0.40 -12.66
CA VAL A 13 -1.62 -1.29 -12.13
C VAL A 13 -2.80 -0.42 -11.73
N VAL A 14 -3.92 -0.55 -12.45
CA VAL A 14 -5.18 0.07 -12.06
C VAL A 14 -5.94 -0.94 -11.21
N ALA A 15 -5.99 -0.69 -9.91
CA ALA A 15 -6.67 -1.54 -8.95
C ALA A 15 -8.12 -1.09 -8.77
N LYS A 16 -9.02 -2.08 -8.69
CA LYS A 16 -10.41 -1.83 -8.31
C LYS A 16 -10.54 -1.67 -6.79
N GLU A 17 -9.70 -2.40 -6.05
CA GLU A 17 -9.76 -2.51 -4.60
C GLU A 17 -8.36 -2.75 -4.04
N PHE A 18 -8.16 -2.24 -2.83
CA PHE A 18 -6.98 -2.46 -2.02
C PHE A 18 -7.40 -2.99 -0.65
N GLU A 19 -6.72 -4.02 -0.17
CA GLU A 19 -6.92 -4.55 1.18
C GLU A 19 -5.58 -4.51 1.94
N ILE A 20 -5.60 -4.03 3.18
CA ILE A 20 -4.44 -4.08 4.07
C ILE A 20 -4.51 -5.40 4.82
N LEU A 21 -3.45 -6.20 4.68
CA LEU A 21 -3.25 -7.44 5.41
C LEU A 21 -2.25 -7.18 6.53
N VAL A 22 -2.60 -7.56 7.76
CA VAL A 22 -1.70 -7.48 8.90
C VAL A 22 -1.52 -8.89 9.44
N ASP A 23 -0.30 -9.41 9.33
CA ASP A 23 0.11 -10.63 10.01
C ASP A 23 0.74 -10.22 11.35
N THR A 24 0.15 -10.68 12.45
CA THR A 24 0.59 -10.39 13.82
C THR A 24 1.23 -11.60 14.49
N ASP A 25 1.60 -12.62 13.71
CA ASP A 25 2.28 -13.81 14.24
C ASP A 25 3.60 -13.41 14.94
N GLU A 26 3.67 -13.73 16.24
CA GLU A 26 4.79 -13.35 17.12
C GLU A 26 6.09 -14.09 16.75
N ASP A 27 6.00 -15.29 16.18
CA ASP A 27 7.16 -16.10 15.79
C ASP A 27 7.80 -15.60 14.49
N ARG A 28 6.99 -15.01 13.60
CA ARG A 28 7.43 -14.51 12.28
C ARG A 28 7.71 -13.01 12.26
N GLY A 29 7.28 -12.29 13.29
CA GLY A 29 7.34 -10.84 13.37
C GLY A 29 6.26 -10.18 12.52
N PRO A 30 5.83 -8.96 12.88
CA PRO A 30 4.65 -8.37 12.26
C PRO A 30 4.93 -7.95 10.82
N VAL A 31 4.11 -8.44 9.89
CA VAL A 31 4.22 -8.14 8.46
C VAL A 31 2.95 -7.42 8.01
N ILE A 32 3.13 -6.33 7.27
CA ILE A 32 2.02 -5.63 6.63
C ILE A 32 2.11 -5.88 5.13
N GLY A 33 1.02 -6.33 4.53
CA GLY A 33 0.89 -6.55 3.10
C GLY A 33 -0.21 -5.67 2.51
N LEU A 34 0.00 -5.19 1.30
CA LEU A 34 -1.04 -4.58 0.48
C LEU A 34 -1.49 -5.59 -0.56
N LYS A 35 -2.69 -6.12 -0.42
CA LYS A 35 -3.31 -6.96 -1.44
C LYS A 35 -3.96 -6.05 -2.48
N VAL A 36 -3.56 -6.26 -3.73
CA VAL A 36 -4.04 -5.50 -4.87
C VAL A 36 -4.92 -6.40 -5.72
N ASN A 37 -6.16 -5.97 -5.96
CA ASN A 37 -7.08 -6.60 -6.89
C ASN A 37 -7.16 -5.74 -8.16
N PRO A 38 -6.34 -6.02 -9.20
CA PRO A 38 -6.35 -5.24 -10.44
C PRO A 38 -7.64 -5.44 -11.23
N HIS A 39 -8.04 -4.43 -12.02
CA HIS A 39 -9.15 -4.58 -12.97
C HIS A 39 -8.90 -5.71 -13.97
N ASN A 40 -7.66 -5.82 -14.44
CA ASN A 40 -7.20 -6.82 -15.37
C ASN A 40 -5.98 -7.53 -14.79
N GLY A 41 -6.12 -8.82 -14.49
CA GLY A 41 -5.02 -9.65 -14.02
C GLY A 41 -5.36 -10.45 -12.77
N ARG A 42 -4.33 -11.08 -12.19
CA ARG A 42 -4.45 -11.83 -10.93
C ARG A 42 -4.17 -10.91 -9.76
N SER A 43 -4.87 -11.13 -8.66
CA SER A 43 -4.54 -10.50 -7.38
C SER A 43 -3.13 -10.87 -6.95
N PHE A 44 -2.46 -9.93 -6.30
CA PHE A 44 -1.12 -10.13 -5.74
C PHE A 44 -0.98 -9.36 -4.43
N ILE A 45 -0.03 -9.79 -3.60
CA ILE A 45 0.29 -9.14 -2.33
C ILE A 45 1.66 -8.47 -2.48
N MET A 46 1.71 -7.18 -2.17
CA MET A 46 2.97 -6.47 -2.02
C MET A 46 3.30 -6.34 -0.53
N PRO A 47 4.39 -6.95 -0.05
CA PRO A 47 4.86 -6.68 1.31
C PRO A 47 5.27 -5.20 1.41
N ILE A 48 4.84 -4.56 2.49
CA ILE A 48 5.22 -3.18 2.79
C ILE A 48 5.98 -3.14 4.10
N THR A 49 7.01 -2.30 4.14
CA THR A 49 7.78 -2.09 5.36
C THR A 49 6.93 -1.30 6.36
N PHE A 50 7.16 -1.51 7.66
CA PHE A 50 6.49 -0.75 8.71
C PHE A 50 6.59 0.78 8.53
N PRO A 51 7.77 1.35 8.18
CA PRO A 51 7.88 2.78 7.90
C PRO A 51 6.98 3.24 6.74
N ALA A 52 6.90 2.46 5.65
CA ALA A 52 6.03 2.79 4.52
C ALA A 52 4.55 2.69 4.89
N ALA A 53 4.16 1.65 5.62
CA ALA A 53 2.79 1.49 6.12
C ALA A 53 2.37 2.64 7.04
N LYS A 54 3.25 3.04 7.97
CA LYS A 54 3.04 4.21 8.84
C LYS A 54 2.86 5.48 8.03
N ALA A 55 3.70 5.72 7.01
CA ALA A 55 3.59 6.90 6.17
C ALA A 55 2.23 6.97 5.46
N VAL A 56 1.79 5.86 4.84
CA VAL A 56 0.47 5.76 4.18
C VAL A 56 -0.66 6.01 5.18
N ALA A 57 -0.61 5.41 6.38
CA ALA A 57 -1.63 5.62 7.40
C ALA A 57 -1.70 7.08 7.86
N MET A 58 -0.56 7.75 8.03
CA MET A 58 -0.50 9.17 8.39
C MET A 58 -1.04 10.08 7.28
N ASP A 59 -0.78 9.75 6.02
CA ASP A 59 -1.32 10.50 4.87
C ASP A 59 -2.85 10.35 4.80
N ILE A 60 -3.39 9.13 4.98
CA ILE A 60 -4.83 8.89 5.07
C ILE A 60 -5.44 9.71 6.21
N LEU A 61 -4.85 9.63 7.41
CA LEU A 61 -5.31 10.37 8.58
C LEU A 61 -5.35 11.88 8.30
N LYS A 62 -4.27 12.41 7.71
CA LYS A 62 -4.20 13.82 7.33
C LYS A 62 -5.29 14.18 6.33
N THR A 63 -5.48 13.38 5.28
CA THR A 63 -6.54 13.62 4.30
C THR A 63 -7.92 13.62 4.95
N LEU A 64 -8.19 12.69 5.88
CA LEU A 64 -9.48 12.63 6.59
C LEU A 64 -9.68 13.85 7.50
N LEU A 65 -8.66 14.28 8.24
CA LEU A 65 -8.74 15.49 9.08
C LEU A 65 -9.08 16.75 8.27
N PHE A 66 -8.66 16.83 7.00
CA PHE A 66 -8.98 17.97 6.13
C PHE A 66 -10.31 17.81 5.38
N ALA A 67 -10.62 16.61 4.90
CA ALA A 67 -11.76 16.36 4.01
C ALA A 67 -13.05 15.99 4.74
N ALA A 68 -12.95 15.38 5.92
CA ALA A 68 -14.06 14.92 6.76
C ALA A 68 -13.71 15.08 8.25
N PRO A 69 -13.47 16.34 8.72
CA PRO A 69 -13.05 16.62 10.09
C PRO A 69 -14.02 16.11 11.16
N GLU A 70 -15.31 15.96 10.83
CA GLU A 70 -16.36 15.45 11.72
C GLU A 70 -16.20 13.98 12.14
N LEU A 71 -15.27 13.25 11.53
CA LEU A 71 -14.92 11.88 11.91
C LEU A 71 -13.97 11.81 13.12
N PHE A 72 -13.55 12.95 13.67
CA PHE A 72 -12.64 13.09 14.81
C PHE A 72 -13.22 14.01 15.89
#